data_AF-A0A8C8DKN8-F1
#
_entry.id   AF-A0A8C8DKN8-F1
#
_cell.length_a   1.000
_cell.length_b   1.000
_cell.length_c   1.000
_cell.angle_alpha   90.00
_cell.angle_beta   90.00
_cell.angle_gamma   90.00
#
_symmetry.space_group_name_H-M   'P 1'
#
loop_
_entity.id
_entity.type
_entity.pdbx_description
1 polymer ?
#
loop_
_entity_poly.entity_id
_entity_poly.type
_entity_poly.pdbx_seq_one_letter_code
_entity_poly.pdbx_strand_id
1 'polypeptide(L)'
;MATVICTRFTEEYQLYEELGKGAFSVVRRCVKVVTGQEYAAKIINTKKLSARDHQKLDREARICRLLKHPNIVRLHDSISEEAHHYLIFDLVTGGELFEDIVAREYYSEADASHCIQQILEAVLHCHQMGVVHRDLKPENLLLASKSKGAAVKLADFGLAIEVEGDQQAWFGFAGTPGYLSPEVLRKDPYGKAVDLWACGVILYILLVGYPPFWDEDQHRLYQQIKAGAYDFPSPEWDTVTPEAKDLINKMLTINPAKRITAAEALKHPWISHRSTVASCMHRQETVECLKKFNARRKLKVRPFSFSVSIYFTSLQDIIKVTEQLIEAISNGDFESYTKMCDPAVTAFEPEALGNLVEGLDFHRFYFENLWSKNSKPVHTTILNPHIHLVGEEAACIAYIRVTQYIDNNGTPRTAQSEETRVWHRRDGKWQIVHFHRSGSASTLNK
;
A
#
# COMPACT_ATOMS: atom_id res chain seq x y z
N MET A 1 7.40 0.10 42.56
CA MET A 1 8.35 0.78 41.66
C MET A 1 7.52 1.66 40.73
N ALA A 2 7.71 2.97 40.74
CA ALA A 2 7.04 3.85 39.80
C ALA A 2 7.57 3.54 38.40
N THR A 3 6.70 3.08 37.50
CA THR A 3 7.00 2.94 36.08
C THR A 3 7.29 4.34 35.55
N VAL A 4 8.56 4.66 35.29
CA VAL A 4 8.92 5.87 34.57
C VAL A 4 8.36 5.72 33.16
N ILE A 5 7.32 6.47 32.83
CA ILE A 5 6.78 6.50 31.48
C ILE A 5 7.86 7.12 30.59
N CYS A 6 8.41 6.33 29.66
CA CYS A 6 9.34 6.83 28.66
C CYS A 6 8.57 7.75 27.71
N THR A 7 8.80 9.06 27.81
CA THR A 7 8.17 10.13 27.00
C THR A 7 9.16 10.76 26.02
N ARG A 8 10.21 10.02 25.66
CA ARG A 8 11.35 10.52 24.87
C ARG A 8 10.94 11.13 23.52
N PHE A 9 9.94 10.57 22.83
CA PHE A 9 9.49 11.16 21.58
C PHE A 9 8.78 12.49 21.83
N THR A 10 7.87 12.50 22.80
CA THR A 10 7.07 13.68 23.16
C THR A 10 7.92 14.85 23.65
N GLU A 11 9.08 14.57 24.25
CA GLU A 11 10.05 15.58 24.71
C GLU A 11 10.97 16.08 23.58
N GLU A 12 11.41 15.19 22.68
CA GLU A 12 12.41 15.53 21.66
C GLU A 12 11.81 16.02 20.33
N TYR A 13 10.56 15.68 20.02
CA TYR A 13 9.95 15.90 18.70
C TYR A 13 8.57 16.53 18.78
N GLN A 14 8.32 17.49 17.89
CA GLN A 14 7.00 18.08 17.66
C GLN A 14 6.35 17.51 16.39
N LEU A 15 5.11 17.01 16.50
CA LEU A 15 4.34 16.44 15.38
C LEU A 15 3.56 17.50 14.59
N TYR A 16 3.45 17.29 13.27
CA TYR A 16 2.75 18.16 12.32
C TYR A 16 1.82 17.34 11.41
N GLU A 17 1.59 17.74 10.16
CA GLU A 17 0.61 17.13 9.26
C GLU A 17 0.91 15.66 8.93
N GLU A 18 -0.15 14.93 8.54
CA GLU A 18 -0.06 13.56 8.05
C GLU A 18 0.49 13.53 6.62
N LEU A 19 1.45 12.64 6.38
CA LEU A 19 2.08 12.39 5.08
C LEU A 19 1.53 11.11 4.43
N GLY A 20 1.05 10.15 5.23
CA GLY A 20 0.44 8.93 4.75
C GLY A 20 -0.07 8.02 5.87
N LYS A 21 -0.90 7.04 5.51
CA LYS A 21 -1.55 6.12 6.44
C LYS A 21 -1.43 4.68 5.94
N GLY A 22 -1.07 3.77 6.85
CA GLY A 22 -1.06 2.33 6.65
C GLY A 22 -2.06 1.64 7.60
N ALA A 23 -2.14 0.31 7.52
CA ALA A 23 -3.12 -0.46 8.29
C ALA A 23 -3.00 -0.29 9.83
N PHE A 24 -1.78 -0.16 10.34
CA PHE A 24 -1.51 -0.06 11.79
C PHE A 24 -0.64 1.15 12.16
N SER A 25 -0.38 2.03 11.20
CA SER A 25 0.55 3.15 11.37
C SER A 25 0.11 4.38 10.61
N VAL A 26 0.45 5.54 11.14
CA VAL A 26 0.36 6.82 10.45
C VAL A 26 1.76 7.42 10.31
N VAL A 27 2.07 8.02 9.18
CA VAL A 27 3.31 8.75 8.95
C VAL A 27 3.01 10.23 9.03
N ARG A 28 3.66 10.95 9.93
CA ARG A 28 3.50 12.41 10.11
C ARG A 28 4.82 13.12 9.98
N ARG A 29 4.82 14.36 9.49
CA ARG A 29 6.00 15.22 9.61
C ARG A 29 6.26 15.52 11.08
N CYS A 30 7.52 15.54 11.49
CA CYS A 30 7.92 15.97 12.83
C CYS A 30 9.21 16.79 12.79
N VAL A 31 9.44 17.59 13.81
CA VAL A 31 10.63 18.44 13.93
C VAL A 31 11.30 18.13 15.26
N LYS A 32 12.61 17.89 15.25
CA LYS A 32 13.39 17.69 16.47
C LYS A 32 13.63 19.03 17.16
N VAL A 33 13.04 19.21 18.34
CA VAL A 33 12.93 20.50 19.05
C VAL A 33 14.28 21.19 19.21
N VAL A 34 15.30 20.44 19.65
CA VAL A 34 16.64 20.98 19.94
C VAL A 34 17.42 21.45 18.70
N THR A 35 17.14 20.89 17.53
CA THR A 35 17.90 21.17 16.29
C THR A 35 17.12 21.92 15.24
N GLY A 36 15.78 21.94 15.32
CA GLY A 36 14.91 22.42 14.24
C GLY A 36 14.89 21.53 12.99
N GLN A 37 15.58 20.38 12.99
CA GLN A 37 15.66 19.48 11.84
C GLN A 37 14.34 18.72 11.66
N GLU A 38 13.86 18.64 10.41
CA GLU A 38 12.63 17.94 10.05
C GLU A 38 12.84 16.46 9.71
N TYR A 39 11.84 15.63 10.02
CA TYR A 39 11.82 14.18 9.82
C TYR A 39 10.40 13.68 9.52
N ALA A 40 10.29 12.43 9.07
CA ALA A 40 9.03 11.71 9.00
C ALA A 40 8.94 10.69 10.14
N ALA A 41 7.94 10.82 11.02
CA ALA A 41 7.68 9.87 12.10
C ALA A 41 6.62 8.86 11.66
N LYS A 42 6.98 7.59 11.51
CA LYS A 42 6.04 6.48 11.39
C LYS A 42 5.60 6.07 12.80
N ILE A 43 4.37 6.43 13.15
CA ILE A 43 3.74 6.21 14.45
C ILE A 43 2.93 4.93 14.37
N ILE A 44 3.30 3.93 15.16
CA ILE A 44 2.69 2.60 15.14
C ILE A 44 1.98 2.39 16.48
N ASN A 45 0.70 2.02 16.46
CA ASN A 45 -0.05 1.75 17.67
C ASN A 45 0.24 0.31 18.15
N THR A 46 1.10 0.17 19.17
CA THR A 46 1.57 -1.13 19.66
C THR A 46 0.46 -1.92 20.35
N LYS A 47 -0.54 -1.24 20.92
CA LYS A 47 -1.69 -1.90 21.57
C LYS A 47 -2.51 -2.73 20.58
N LYS A 48 -2.55 -2.32 19.30
CA LYS A 48 -3.27 -3.02 18.21
C LYS A 48 -2.49 -4.16 17.58
N LEU A 49 -1.23 -4.37 17.94
CA LEU A 49 -0.36 -5.36 17.31
C LEU A 49 -0.47 -6.74 17.97
N SER A 50 -0.51 -7.78 17.15
CA SER A 50 -0.29 -9.15 17.62
C SER A 50 1.17 -9.37 18.03
N ALA A 51 1.49 -10.45 18.73
CA ALA A 51 2.88 -10.84 19.01
C ALA A 51 3.72 -11.01 17.73
N ARG A 52 3.09 -11.50 16.66
CA ARG A 52 3.73 -11.63 15.34
C ARG A 52 4.05 -10.27 14.72
N ASP A 53 3.20 -9.27 14.90
CA ASP A 53 3.42 -7.95 14.33
C ASP A 53 4.46 -7.15 15.12
N HIS A 54 4.57 -7.38 16.44
CA HIS A 54 5.70 -6.88 17.23
C HIS A 54 7.05 -7.40 16.69
N GLN A 55 7.15 -8.69 16.39
CA GLN A 55 8.38 -9.25 15.79
C GLN A 55 8.71 -8.65 14.41
N LYS A 56 7.69 -8.33 13.60
CA LYS A 56 7.89 -7.65 12.31
C LYS A 56 8.41 -6.23 12.52
N LEU A 57 7.86 -5.51 13.50
CA LEU A 57 8.31 -4.16 13.85
C LEU A 57 9.78 -4.14 14.30
N ASP A 58 10.18 -5.05 15.18
CA ASP A 58 11.57 -5.15 15.64
C ASP A 58 12.52 -5.47 14.47
N ARG A 59 12.09 -6.32 13.54
CA ARG A 59 12.84 -6.62 12.32
C ARG A 59 12.94 -5.39 11.40
N GLU A 60 11.84 -4.68 11.16
CA GLU A 60 11.83 -3.47 10.35
C GLU A 60 12.78 -2.42 10.92
N ALA A 61 12.71 -2.14 12.22
CA ALA A 61 13.59 -1.18 12.89
C ALA A 61 15.07 -1.58 12.79
N ARG A 62 15.39 -2.87 12.96
CA ARG A 62 16.75 -3.40 12.84
C ARG A 62 17.29 -3.26 11.41
N ILE A 63 16.52 -3.69 10.41
CA ILE A 63 16.88 -3.58 8.99
C ILE A 63 17.11 -2.12 8.61
N CYS A 64 16.19 -1.23 8.94
CA CYS A 64 16.31 0.19 8.61
C CYS A 64 17.49 0.88 9.30
N ARG A 65 17.93 0.39 10.47
CA ARG A 65 19.13 0.89 11.16
C ARG A 65 20.43 0.40 10.50
N LEU A 66 20.41 -0.80 9.90
CA LEU A 66 21.53 -1.36 9.13
C LEU A 66 21.74 -0.65 7.78
N LEU A 67 20.64 -0.34 7.09
CA LEU A 67 20.68 0.20 5.73
C LEU A 67 20.98 1.71 5.71
N LYS A 68 22.19 2.05 5.27
CA LYS A 68 22.64 3.45 5.08
C LYS A 68 23.11 3.65 3.64
N HIS A 69 22.24 4.21 2.80
CA HIS A 69 22.50 4.44 1.39
C HIS A 69 21.81 5.73 0.92
N PRO A 70 22.40 6.54 0.01
CA PRO A 70 21.78 7.77 -0.48
C PRO A 70 20.38 7.56 -1.09
N ASN A 71 20.16 6.44 -1.76
CA ASN A 71 18.89 6.05 -2.39
C ASN A 71 17.98 5.19 -1.49
N ILE A 72 18.19 5.18 -0.17
CA ILE A 72 17.29 4.56 0.80
C ILE A 72 16.84 5.64 1.81
N VAL A 73 15.57 5.61 2.23
CA VAL A 73 15.07 6.46 3.30
C VAL A 73 15.69 5.99 4.63
N ARG A 74 16.58 6.80 5.23
CA ARG A 74 17.34 6.40 6.41
C ARG A 74 16.49 6.49 7.68
N LEU A 75 16.63 5.50 8.57
CA LEU A 75 16.15 5.58 9.95
C LEU A 75 17.19 6.27 10.84
N HIS A 76 16.77 7.32 11.54
CA HIS A 76 17.56 8.08 12.50
C HIS A 76 17.38 7.56 13.92
N ASP A 77 16.13 7.29 14.31
CA ASP A 77 15.82 6.84 15.67
C ASP A 77 14.61 5.91 15.71
N SER A 78 14.53 5.13 16.78
CA SER A 78 13.46 4.19 17.09
C SER A 78 13.12 4.36 18.57
N ILE A 79 11.92 4.86 18.85
CA ILE A 79 11.48 5.23 20.20
C ILE A 79 10.23 4.43 20.54
N SER A 80 10.28 3.66 21.62
CA SER A 80 9.13 2.96 22.17
C SER A 80 8.59 3.75 23.37
N GLU A 81 7.31 4.07 23.33
CA GLU A 81 6.52 4.62 24.44
C GLU A 81 5.37 3.66 24.78
N GLU A 82 4.59 3.93 25.82
CA GLU A 82 3.63 2.97 26.42
C GLU A 82 2.61 2.38 25.42
N ALA A 83 2.10 3.18 24.48
CA ALA A 83 1.06 2.77 23.53
C ALA A 83 1.49 2.88 22.06
N HIS A 84 2.67 3.45 21.80
CA HIS A 84 3.12 3.79 20.47
C HIS A 84 4.61 3.49 20.29
N HIS A 85 4.96 3.10 19.07
CA HIS A 85 6.34 3.01 18.63
C HIS A 85 6.56 4.00 17.49
N TYR A 86 7.61 4.80 17.59
CA TYR A 86 7.96 5.84 16.64
C TYR A 86 9.25 5.44 15.90
N LEU A 87 9.17 5.33 14.59
CA LEU A 87 10.34 5.19 13.72
C LEU A 87 10.57 6.53 13.00
N ILE A 88 11.72 7.14 13.25
CA ILE A 88 12.06 8.49 12.76
C ILE A 88 12.93 8.38 11.52
N PHE A 89 12.37 8.71 10.37
CA PHE A 89 13.00 8.59 9.06
C PHE A 89 13.38 9.95 8.46
N ASP A 90 14.26 9.94 7.46
CA ASP A 90 14.42 11.08 6.54
C ASP A 90 13.05 11.58 6.08
N LEU A 91 12.81 12.89 6.16
CA LEU A 91 11.66 13.50 5.50
C LEU A 91 11.94 13.60 3.99
N VAL A 92 11.08 12.97 3.18
CA VAL A 92 11.11 13.10 1.72
C VAL A 92 9.87 13.85 1.24
N THR A 93 10.06 14.87 0.40
CA THR A 93 8.98 15.82 0.02
C THR A 93 8.67 15.83 -1.48
N GLY A 94 9.37 14.99 -2.27
CA GLY A 94 9.17 14.90 -3.71
C GLY A 94 7.95 14.09 -4.15
N GLY A 95 7.35 13.32 -3.23
CA GLY A 95 6.24 12.43 -3.55
C GLY A 95 6.68 11.14 -4.24
N GLU A 96 5.74 10.45 -4.88
CA GLU A 96 5.99 9.19 -5.60
C GLU A 96 6.65 9.46 -6.95
N LEU A 97 7.69 8.69 -7.31
CA LEU A 97 8.43 8.81 -8.57
C LEU A 97 7.49 8.79 -9.79
N PHE A 98 6.52 7.89 -9.77
CA PHE A 98 5.59 7.70 -10.88
C PHE A 98 4.68 8.92 -11.11
N GLU A 99 4.37 9.70 -10.06
CA GLU A 99 3.57 10.92 -10.18
C GLU A 99 4.39 12.06 -10.78
N ASP A 100 5.66 12.16 -10.38
CA ASP A 100 6.59 13.13 -10.93
C ASP A 100 6.82 12.89 -12.43
N ILE A 101 7.01 11.64 -12.86
CA ILE A 101 7.16 11.30 -14.29
C ILE A 101 5.98 11.82 -15.11
N VAL A 102 4.75 11.68 -14.60
CA VAL A 102 3.54 12.15 -15.28
C VAL A 102 3.45 13.67 -15.36
N ALA A 103 4.10 14.38 -14.44
CA ALA A 103 4.15 15.85 -14.41
C ALA A 103 5.27 16.44 -15.29
N ARG A 104 6.17 15.62 -15.84
CA ARG A 104 7.26 16.10 -16.70
C ARG A 104 6.76 16.41 -18.11
N GLU A 105 7.23 17.53 -18.65
CA GLU A 105 7.04 17.88 -20.07
C GLU A 105 7.82 16.95 -21.00
N TYR A 106 8.90 16.36 -20.50
CA TYR A 106 9.76 15.48 -21.26
C TYR A 106 10.15 14.24 -20.44
N TYR A 107 10.04 13.08 -21.06
CA TYR A 107 10.37 11.78 -20.51
C TYR A 107 10.84 10.83 -21.63
N SER A 108 11.96 10.16 -21.40
CA SER A 108 12.69 9.32 -22.37
C SER A 108 13.19 8.00 -21.75
N GLU A 109 13.77 7.11 -22.55
CA GLU A 109 14.45 5.92 -22.02
C GLU A 109 15.64 6.28 -21.15
N ALA A 110 16.36 7.36 -21.48
CA ALA A 110 17.48 7.84 -20.66
C ALA A 110 17.01 8.22 -19.25
N ASP A 111 15.83 8.83 -19.12
CA ASP A 111 15.23 9.15 -17.82
C ASP A 111 14.83 7.87 -17.05
N ALA A 112 14.20 6.92 -17.73
CA ALA A 112 13.85 5.61 -17.15
C ALA A 112 15.10 4.84 -16.68
N SER A 113 16.16 4.85 -17.50
CA SER A 113 17.47 4.28 -17.19
C SER A 113 18.11 4.95 -15.97
N HIS A 114 17.96 6.27 -15.82
CA HIS A 114 18.42 7.00 -14.63
C HIS A 114 17.66 6.62 -13.36
N CYS A 115 16.34 6.42 -13.47
CA CYS A 115 15.52 5.98 -12.35
C CYS A 115 15.88 4.56 -11.93
N ILE A 116 15.94 3.60 -12.86
CA ILE A 116 16.22 2.20 -12.53
C ILE A 116 17.64 2.00 -11.99
N GLN A 117 18.62 2.81 -12.42
CA GLN A 117 19.97 2.78 -11.87
C GLN A 117 19.94 3.05 -10.35
N GLN A 118 19.29 4.15 -9.93
CA GLN A 118 19.20 4.52 -8.52
C GLN A 118 18.44 3.48 -7.68
N ILE A 119 17.42 2.85 -8.27
CA ILE A 119 16.69 1.74 -7.65
C ILE A 119 17.62 0.53 -7.47
N LEU A 120 18.36 0.15 -8.50
CA LEU A 120 19.29 -0.98 -8.45
C LEU A 120 20.48 -0.73 -7.51
N GLU A 121 20.95 0.51 -7.38
CA GLU A 121 21.97 0.89 -6.39
C GLU A 121 21.46 0.66 -4.96
N ALA A 122 20.23 1.09 -4.66
CA ALA A 122 19.59 0.82 -3.37
C ALA A 122 19.39 -0.69 -3.13
N VAL A 123 18.90 -1.43 -4.13
CA VAL A 123 18.67 -2.88 -4.03
C VAL A 123 19.98 -3.64 -3.86
N LEU A 124 21.03 -3.27 -4.59
CA LEU A 124 22.36 -3.87 -4.44
C LEU A 124 22.90 -3.66 -3.02
N HIS A 125 22.76 -2.45 -2.46
CA HIS A 125 23.15 -2.17 -1.08
C HIS A 125 22.39 -3.07 -0.08
N CYS A 126 21.07 -3.21 -0.24
CA CYS A 126 20.28 -4.14 0.57
C CYS A 126 20.82 -5.57 0.46
N HIS A 127 21.09 -6.05 -0.75
CA HIS A 127 21.54 -7.42 -1.02
C HIS A 127 22.94 -7.69 -0.45
N GLN A 128 23.83 -6.70 -0.49
CA GLN A 128 25.16 -6.77 0.14
C GLN A 128 25.08 -6.83 1.67
N MET A 129 24.07 -6.17 2.26
CA MET A 129 23.79 -6.22 3.70
C MET A 129 22.96 -7.45 4.11
N GLY A 130 22.73 -8.40 3.19
CA GLY A 130 21.94 -9.60 3.47
C GLY A 130 20.45 -9.30 3.69
N VAL A 131 19.91 -8.24 3.09
CA VAL A 131 18.49 -7.87 3.20
C VAL A 131 17.78 -8.05 1.86
N VAL A 132 16.57 -8.61 1.90
CA VAL A 132 15.66 -8.71 0.73
C VAL A 132 14.40 -7.91 1.02
N HIS A 133 14.01 -7.02 0.11
CA HIS A 133 12.90 -6.08 0.32
C HIS A 133 11.52 -6.75 0.23
N ARG A 134 11.31 -7.61 -0.79
CA ARG A 134 10.09 -8.39 -1.07
C ARG A 134 8.82 -7.62 -1.44
N ASP A 135 8.80 -6.30 -1.32
CA ASP A 135 7.65 -5.48 -1.74
C ASP A 135 8.07 -4.24 -2.56
N LEU A 136 8.95 -4.44 -3.54
CA LEU A 136 9.31 -3.38 -4.49
C LEU A 136 8.14 -3.10 -5.42
N LYS A 137 7.69 -1.83 -5.44
CA LYS A 137 6.55 -1.34 -6.21
C LYS A 137 6.56 0.20 -6.28
N PRO A 138 5.79 0.83 -7.19
CA PRO A 138 5.71 2.28 -7.34
C PRO A 138 5.49 3.07 -6.05
N GLU A 139 4.64 2.58 -5.14
CA GLU A 139 4.35 3.21 -3.84
C GLU A 139 5.60 3.43 -2.98
N ASN A 140 6.58 2.53 -3.13
CA ASN A 140 7.78 2.47 -2.30
C ASN A 140 8.97 3.19 -2.94
N LEU A 141 8.74 3.88 -4.07
CA LEU A 141 9.75 4.64 -4.82
C LEU A 141 9.43 6.13 -4.74
N LEU A 142 10.08 6.80 -3.79
CA LEU A 142 9.83 8.21 -3.48
C LEU A 142 10.95 9.10 -4.05
N LEU A 143 10.66 10.38 -4.23
CA LEU A 143 11.66 11.39 -4.57
C LEU A 143 12.06 12.19 -3.33
N ALA A 144 13.37 12.42 -3.17
CA ALA A 144 13.91 13.14 -2.02
C ALA A 144 13.28 14.54 -1.86
N SER A 145 13.02 15.24 -2.97
CA SER A 145 12.42 16.57 -3.02
C SER A 145 11.76 16.81 -4.38
N LYS A 146 11.11 17.97 -4.55
CA LYS A 146 10.55 18.40 -5.84
C LYS A 146 11.58 19.09 -6.76
N SER A 147 12.85 19.17 -6.37
CA SER A 147 13.87 19.80 -7.20
C SER A 147 14.16 18.94 -8.42
N LYS A 148 14.44 19.59 -9.57
CA LYS A 148 14.86 18.90 -10.79
C LYS A 148 16.10 18.03 -10.49
N GLY A 149 16.02 16.74 -10.83
CA GLY A 149 17.10 15.79 -10.55
C GLY A 149 17.16 15.28 -9.11
N ALA A 150 16.08 15.42 -8.33
CA ALA A 150 15.99 14.81 -7.01
C ALA A 150 16.24 13.29 -7.07
N ALA A 151 16.96 12.77 -6.08
CA ALA A 151 17.29 11.36 -6.00
C ALA A 151 16.05 10.51 -5.74
N VAL A 152 16.00 9.33 -6.36
CA VAL A 152 15.03 8.27 -6.03
C VAL A 152 15.45 7.63 -4.72
N LYS A 153 14.50 7.46 -3.79
CA LYS A 153 14.68 6.85 -2.49
C LYS A 153 13.70 5.68 -2.30
N LEU A 154 14.25 4.51 -2.03
CA LEU A 154 13.50 3.33 -1.64
C LEU A 154 12.99 3.48 -0.19
N ALA A 155 11.71 3.21 0.01
CA ALA A 155 11.00 3.31 1.28
C ALA A 155 10.26 2.01 1.63
N ASP A 156 9.80 1.92 2.89
CA ASP A 156 8.95 0.86 3.46
C ASP A 156 9.54 -0.57 3.45
N PHE A 157 10.26 -0.91 4.52
CA PHE A 157 10.86 -2.23 4.73
C PHE A 157 9.98 -3.15 5.61
N GLY A 158 8.67 -2.88 5.75
CA GLY A 158 7.79 -3.66 6.64
C GLY A 158 7.68 -5.15 6.27
N LEU A 159 7.92 -5.50 5.01
CA LEU A 159 7.96 -6.89 4.54
C LEU A 159 9.38 -7.42 4.34
N ALA A 160 10.42 -6.64 4.61
CA ALA A 160 11.81 -7.03 4.40
C ALA A 160 12.24 -8.18 5.34
N ILE A 161 13.25 -8.92 4.91
CA ILE A 161 13.85 -10.04 5.65
C ILE A 161 15.37 -9.97 5.58
N GLU A 162 16.02 -10.58 6.56
CA GLU A 162 17.45 -10.87 6.53
C GLU A 162 17.68 -12.28 5.99
N VAL A 163 18.73 -12.45 5.18
CA VAL A 163 19.16 -13.71 4.59
C VAL A 163 20.65 -13.93 4.86
N GLU A 164 21.03 -15.18 5.10
CA GLU A 164 22.42 -15.54 5.35
C GLU A 164 23.16 -15.80 4.03
N GLY A 165 24.07 -14.90 3.64
CA GLY A 165 24.81 -15.02 2.39
C GLY A 165 23.87 -15.09 1.19
N ASP A 166 23.98 -16.17 0.41
CA ASP A 166 23.11 -16.48 -0.74
C ASP A 166 22.16 -17.66 -0.49
N GLN A 167 21.99 -18.06 0.78
CA GLN A 167 21.05 -19.12 1.14
C GLN A 167 19.62 -18.72 0.79
N GLN A 168 18.87 -19.67 0.24
CA GLN A 168 17.46 -19.54 -0.06
C GLN A 168 16.64 -20.29 0.98
N ALA A 169 15.52 -19.72 1.40
CA ALA A 169 14.59 -20.36 2.32
C ALA A 169 13.15 -19.96 2.00
N TRP A 170 12.20 -20.66 2.60
CA TRP A 170 10.80 -20.27 2.51
C TRP A 170 10.48 -19.24 3.59
N PHE A 171 10.43 -17.96 3.21
CA PHE A 171 10.13 -16.85 4.13
C PHE A 171 8.63 -16.47 4.17
N GLY A 172 7.78 -17.35 3.64
CA GLY A 172 6.33 -17.14 3.55
C GLY A 172 5.90 -16.35 2.30
N PHE A 173 4.59 -16.33 2.09
CA PHE A 173 3.94 -15.60 1.00
C PHE A 173 3.70 -14.14 1.41
N ALA A 174 4.43 -13.21 0.79
CA ALA A 174 4.33 -11.78 1.05
C ALA A 174 4.71 -10.97 -0.20
N GLY A 175 4.11 -9.78 -0.35
CA GLY A 175 4.32 -8.88 -1.47
C GLY A 175 3.02 -8.54 -2.20
N THR A 176 3.11 -7.59 -3.13
CA THR A 176 1.96 -7.09 -3.91
C THR A 176 1.74 -7.95 -5.17
N PRO A 177 0.52 -8.45 -5.46
CA PRO A 177 0.27 -9.48 -6.49
C PRO A 177 0.97 -9.33 -7.85
N GLY A 178 0.93 -8.14 -8.46
CA GLY A 178 1.53 -7.88 -9.78
C GLY A 178 3.07 -7.81 -9.79
N TYR A 179 3.71 -7.79 -8.62
CA TYR A 179 5.16 -7.72 -8.44
C TYR A 179 5.75 -8.99 -7.83
N LEU A 180 4.90 -9.98 -7.49
CA LEU A 180 5.34 -11.27 -6.96
C LEU A 180 6.13 -12.04 -8.01
N SER A 181 7.23 -12.69 -7.58
CA SER A 181 8.02 -13.54 -8.47
C SER A 181 7.44 -14.96 -8.60
N PRO A 182 7.77 -15.68 -9.69
CA PRO A 182 7.28 -17.03 -9.94
C PRO A 182 7.57 -18.01 -8.80
N GLU A 183 8.77 -17.96 -8.24
CA GLU A 183 9.21 -18.85 -7.15
C GLU A 183 8.39 -18.64 -5.86
N VAL A 184 7.98 -17.41 -5.54
CA VAL A 184 7.10 -17.12 -4.39
C VAL A 184 5.71 -17.71 -4.63
N LEU A 185 5.17 -17.58 -5.86
CA LEU A 185 3.87 -18.14 -6.23
C LEU A 185 3.86 -19.68 -6.29
N ARG A 186 4.99 -20.29 -6.63
CA ARG A 186 5.18 -21.75 -6.60
C ARG A 186 5.42 -22.30 -5.19
N LYS A 187 5.65 -21.41 -4.23
CA LYS A 187 6.04 -21.74 -2.85
C LYS A 187 7.41 -22.41 -2.73
N ASP A 188 8.30 -22.10 -3.67
CA ASP A 188 9.69 -22.54 -3.65
C ASP A 188 10.50 -21.70 -2.65
N PRO A 189 11.60 -22.22 -2.09
CA PRO A 189 12.58 -21.40 -1.39
C PRO A 189 13.06 -20.25 -2.29
N TYR A 190 13.22 -19.07 -1.71
CA TYR A 190 13.63 -17.87 -2.46
C TYR A 190 14.63 -17.03 -1.67
N GLY A 191 15.16 -15.99 -2.31
CA GLY A 191 16.11 -15.06 -1.73
C GLY A 191 16.15 -13.74 -2.51
N LYS A 192 17.33 -13.14 -2.63
CA LYS A 192 17.58 -11.84 -3.28
C LYS A 192 16.96 -11.67 -4.68
N ALA A 193 16.88 -12.74 -5.46
CA ALA A 193 16.38 -12.71 -6.83
C ALA A 193 14.92 -12.23 -6.97
N VAL A 194 14.10 -12.31 -5.92
CA VAL A 194 12.70 -11.84 -5.97
C VAL A 194 12.60 -10.33 -6.19
N ASP A 195 13.56 -9.56 -5.65
CA ASP A 195 13.62 -8.12 -5.82
C ASP A 195 13.94 -7.75 -7.28
N LEU A 196 14.76 -8.56 -7.97
CA LEU A 196 15.12 -8.31 -9.37
C LEU A 196 13.97 -8.60 -10.33
N TRP A 197 13.10 -9.55 -10.00
CA TRP A 197 11.84 -9.73 -10.74
C TRP A 197 10.97 -8.48 -10.63
N ALA A 198 10.78 -7.95 -9.42
CA ALA A 198 10.01 -6.74 -9.20
C ALA A 198 10.64 -5.52 -9.91
N CYS A 199 11.98 -5.39 -9.94
CA CYS A 199 12.67 -4.39 -10.77
C CYS A 199 12.36 -4.53 -12.26
N GLY A 200 12.26 -5.76 -12.78
CA GLY A 200 11.86 -6.00 -14.18
C GLY A 200 10.44 -5.54 -14.48
N VAL A 201 9.50 -5.82 -13.56
CA VAL A 201 8.12 -5.32 -13.65
C VAL A 201 8.09 -3.80 -13.61
N ILE A 202 8.83 -3.18 -12.70
CA ILE A 202 8.94 -1.71 -12.57
C ILE A 202 9.54 -1.10 -13.83
N LEU A 203 10.62 -1.66 -14.37
CA LEU A 203 11.28 -1.17 -15.58
C LEU A 203 10.35 -1.23 -16.79
N TYR A 204 9.59 -2.31 -16.93
CA TYR A 204 8.57 -2.43 -17.96
C TYR A 204 7.56 -1.27 -17.88
N ILE A 205 7.01 -1.01 -16.68
CA ILE A 205 6.06 0.09 -16.48
C ILE A 205 6.72 1.45 -16.72
N LEU A 206 7.98 1.64 -16.31
CA LEU A 206 8.71 2.88 -16.56
C LEU A 206 8.85 3.19 -18.06
N LEU A 207 8.82 2.20 -18.95
CA LEU A 207 9.03 2.40 -20.39
C LEU A 207 7.74 2.57 -21.20
N VAL A 208 6.64 1.95 -20.78
CA VAL A 208 5.37 1.96 -21.55
C VAL A 208 4.14 2.34 -20.74
N GLY A 209 4.26 2.46 -19.42
CA GLY A 209 3.22 2.99 -18.56
C GLY A 209 2.12 2.00 -18.17
N TYR A 210 2.26 0.72 -18.51
CA TYR A 210 1.36 -0.37 -18.12
C TYR A 210 2.16 -1.61 -17.65
N PRO A 211 1.59 -2.48 -16.79
CA PRO A 211 2.30 -3.64 -16.25
C PRO A 211 2.44 -4.79 -17.27
N PRO A 212 3.50 -5.62 -17.17
CA PRO A 212 3.71 -6.79 -18.03
C PRO A 212 2.74 -7.94 -17.72
N PHE A 213 2.23 -8.01 -16.49
CA PHE A 213 1.29 -9.03 -16.05
C PHE A 213 0.07 -8.36 -15.43
N TRP A 214 -1.11 -8.70 -15.94
CA TRP A 214 -2.35 -8.18 -15.40
C TRP A 214 -3.53 -9.09 -15.77
N ASP A 215 -4.38 -9.37 -14.79
CA ASP A 215 -5.68 -9.98 -14.97
C ASP A 215 -6.56 -9.54 -13.79
N GLU A 216 -7.87 -9.47 -14.02
CA GLU A 216 -8.87 -9.18 -12.99
C GLU A 216 -9.04 -10.36 -12.04
N ASP A 217 -8.86 -11.56 -12.57
CA ASP A 217 -8.79 -12.79 -11.80
C ASP A 217 -7.34 -12.99 -11.32
N GLN A 218 -7.17 -12.82 -10.02
CA GLN A 218 -5.88 -13.00 -9.36
C GLN A 218 -5.26 -14.38 -9.61
N HIS A 219 -6.07 -15.43 -9.80
CA HIS A 219 -5.56 -16.75 -10.15
C HIS A 219 -4.93 -16.74 -11.55
N ARG A 220 -5.59 -16.14 -12.54
CA ARG A 220 -5.05 -16.02 -13.90
C ARG A 220 -3.81 -15.13 -13.95
N LEU A 221 -3.80 -14.01 -13.22
CA LEU A 221 -2.60 -13.19 -13.02
C LEU A 221 -1.42 -14.03 -12.52
N TYR A 222 -1.65 -14.86 -11.49
CA TYR A 222 -0.62 -15.76 -10.97
C TYR A 222 -0.16 -16.81 -11.98
N GLN A 223 -1.03 -17.28 -12.87
CA GLN A 223 -0.61 -18.17 -13.95
C GLN A 223 0.26 -17.46 -14.97
N GLN A 224 -0.08 -16.23 -15.38
CA GLN A 224 0.75 -15.41 -16.28
C GLN A 224 2.15 -15.20 -15.70
N ILE A 225 2.24 -14.78 -14.42
CA ILE A 225 3.51 -14.57 -13.72
C ILE A 225 4.31 -15.87 -13.67
N LYS A 226 3.71 -16.99 -13.23
CA LYS A 226 4.40 -18.28 -13.16
C LYS A 226 4.87 -18.79 -14.53
N ALA A 227 4.16 -18.45 -15.60
CA ALA A 227 4.53 -18.80 -16.96
C ALA A 227 5.56 -17.82 -17.56
N GLY A 228 5.82 -16.67 -16.92
CA GLY A 228 6.58 -15.58 -17.52
C GLY A 228 5.94 -15.08 -18.81
N ALA A 229 4.61 -15.10 -18.88
CA ALA A 229 3.84 -14.73 -20.06
C ALA A 229 3.66 -13.21 -20.13
N TYR A 230 4.67 -12.53 -20.69
CA TYR A 230 4.62 -11.14 -21.10
C TYR A 230 5.17 -11.03 -22.52
N ASP A 231 4.85 -9.96 -23.21
CA ASP A 231 5.31 -9.64 -24.55
C ASP A 231 5.72 -8.16 -24.65
N PHE A 232 6.11 -7.73 -25.85
CA PHE A 232 6.46 -6.35 -26.17
C PHE A 232 5.58 -5.88 -27.32
N PRO A 233 4.29 -5.57 -27.07
CA PRO A 233 3.32 -5.34 -28.13
C PRO A 233 3.60 -4.03 -28.91
N SER A 234 3.33 -4.09 -30.20
CA SER A 234 3.33 -2.90 -31.07
C SER A 234 2.04 -2.09 -30.85
N PRO A 235 2.08 -0.75 -31.06
CA PRO A 235 3.21 0.02 -31.56
C PRO A 235 4.16 0.56 -30.47
N GLU A 236 3.78 0.53 -29.19
CA GLU A 236 4.49 1.30 -28.15
C GLU A 236 5.93 0.78 -27.94
N TRP A 237 6.14 -0.53 -28.09
CA TRP A 237 7.45 -1.16 -27.96
C TRP A 237 8.31 -1.11 -29.23
N ASP A 238 7.79 -0.71 -30.39
CA ASP A 238 8.56 -0.70 -31.64
C ASP A 238 9.71 0.32 -31.58
N THR A 239 9.49 1.40 -30.83
CA THR A 239 10.47 2.48 -30.62
C THR A 239 11.36 2.27 -29.41
N VAL A 240 11.14 1.18 -28.65
CA VAL A 240 11.94 0.86 -27.46
C VAL A 240 13.20 0.10 -27.87
N THR A 241 14.36 0.54 -27.37
CA THR A 241 15.65 -0.04 -27.72
C THR A 241 15.73 -1.54 -27.42
N PRO A 242 16.43 -2.34 -28.26
CA PRO A 242 16.64 -3.75 -28.00
C PRO A 242 17.30 -4.01 -26.64
N GLU A 243 18.20 -3.13 -26.19
CA GLU A 243 18.92 -3.26 -24.93
C GLU A 243 18.02 -3.04 -23.71
N ALA A 244 16.99 -2.20 -23.82
CA ALA A 244 15.97 -2.06 -22.78
C ALA A 244 15.19 -3.38 -22.63
N LYS A 245 14.74 -3.95 -23.75
CA LYS A 245 14.00 -5.22 -23.80
C LYS A 245 14.87 -6.37 -23.28
N ASP A 246 16.15 -6.40 -23.64
CA ASP A 246 17.11 -7.40 -23.17
C ASP A 246 17.30 -7.33 -21.64
N LEU A 247 17.42 -6.14 -21.06
CA LEU A 247 17.49 -5.99 -19.61
C LEU A 247 16.21 -6.47 -18.91
N ILE A 248 15.04 -6.15 -19.46
CA ILE A 248 13.75 -6.66 -18.98
C ILE A 248 13.73 -8.19 -19.02
N ASN A 249 14.14 -8.80 -20.13
CA ASN A 249 14.16 -10.26 -20.27
C ASN A 249 15.06 -10.93 -19.23
N LYS A 250 16.22 -10.33 -18.96
CA LYS A 250 17.17 -10.80 -17.94
C LYS A 250 16.63 -10.68 -16.51
N MET A 251 15.82 -9.66 -16.22
CA MET A 251 15.13 -9.48 -14.93
C MET A 251 13.89 -10.38 -14.79
N LEU A 252 13.06 -10.48 -15.82
CA LEU A 252 11.86 -11.31 -15.89
C LEU A 252 12.16 -12.77 -16.28
N THR A 253 13.35 -13.25 -15.93
CA THR A 253 13.74 -14.65 -16.09
C THR A 253 13.09 -15.50 -15.00
N ILE A 254 12.34 -16.53 -15.41
CA ILE A 254 11.54 -17.37 -14.51
C ILE A 254 12.41 -18.12 -13.49
N ASN A 255 13.53 -18.68 -13.93
CA ASN A 255 14.44 -19.41 -13.04
C ASN A 255 15.30 -18.39 -12.25
N PRO A 256 15.14 -18.27 -10.92
CA PRO A 256 15.86 -17.27 -10.13
C PRO A 256 17.38 -17.47 -10.16
N ALA A 257 17.89 -18.69 -10.39
CA ALA A 257 19.33 -18.95 -10.51
C ALA A 257 19.95 -18.46 -11.83
N LYS A 258 19.11 -18.19 -12.84
CA LYS A 258 19.52 -17.61 -14.14
C LYS A 258 19.16 -16.13 -14.26
N ARG A 259 18.41 -15.60 -13.30
CA ARG A 259 17.95 -14.21 -13.29
C ARG A 259 19.16 -13.32 -12.97
N ILE A 260 19.26 -12.21 -13.70
CA ILE A 260 20.33 -11.23 -13.50
C ILE A 260 20.34 -10.72 -12.06
N THR A 261 21.53 -10.53 -11.50
CA THR A 261 21.71 -9.90 -10.17
C THR A 261 21.70 -8.38 -10.28
N ALA A 262 21.52 -7.67 -9.15
CA ALA A 262 21.59 -6.21 -9.14
C ALA A 262 22.96 -5.68 -9.58
N ALA A 263 24.05 -6.37 -9.21
CA ALA A 263 25.40 -6.02 -9.60
C ALA A 263 25.65 -6.17 -11.12
N GLU A 264 25.10 -7.21 -11.74
CA GLU A 264 25.17 -7.41 -13.18
C GLU A 264 24.27 -6.43 -13.94
N ALA A 265 23.07 -6.17 -13.43
CA ALA A 265 22.13 -5.21 -14.03
C ALA A 265 22.72 -3.80 -14.10
N LEU A 266 23.40 -3.33 -13.06
CA LEU A 266 24.08 -2.02 -13.06
C LEU A 266 25.21 -1.92 -14.11
N LYS A 267 25.79 -3.04 -14.52
CA LYS A 267 26.82 -3.11 -15.58
C LYS A 267 26.21 -3.30 -16.97
N HIS A 268 24.89 -3.44 -17.08
CA HIS A 268 24.23 -3.63 -18.35
C HIS A 268 24.38 -2.39 -19.25
N PRO A 269 24.66 -2.52 -20.56
CA PRO A 269 24.90 -1.38 -21.44
C PRO A 269 23.79 -0.33 -21.46
N TRP A 270 22.52 -0.76 -21.36
CA TRP A 270 21.37 0.16 -21.29
C TRP A 270 21.39 1.10 -20.06
N ILE A 271 22.09 0.71 -18.99
CA ILE A 271 22.32 1.53 -17.80
C ILE A 271 23.68 2.20 -17.86
N SER A 272 24.77 1.43 -17.99
CA SER A 272 26.14 1.94 -17.86
C SER A 272 26.58 2.82 -19.03
N HIS A 273 26.02 2.61 -20.22
CA HIS A 273 26.30 3.39 -21.44
C HIS A 273 25.05 4.16 -21.90
N ARG A 274 24.24 4.64 -20.94
CA ARG A 274 22.98 5.36 -21.19
C ARG A 274 23.09 6.42 -22.28
N SER A 275 24.16 7.21 -22.30
CA SER A 275 24.34 8.32 -23.24
C SER A 275 24.43 7.88 -24.71
N THR A 276 24.79 6.63 -24.98
CA THR A 276 24.94 6.09 -26.34
C THR A 276 23.92 5.01 -26.67
N VAL A 277 23.33 4.36 -25.67
CA VAL A 277 22.44 3.19 -25.85
C VAL A 277 20.97 3.53 -25.62
N ALA A 278 20.64 4.33 -24.60
CA ALA A 278 19.25 4.63 -24.28
C ALA A 278 18.69 5.73 -25.20
N SER A 279 17.47 5.54 -25.70
CA SER A 279 16.82 6.53 -26.55
C SER A 279 16.46 7.83 -25.81
N CYS A 280 16.87 8.96 -26.39
CA CYS A 280 16.46 10.31 -25.96
C CYS A 280 15.24 10.81 -26.76
N MET A 281 14.35 9.92 -27.22
CA MET A 281 13.09 10.34 -27.80
C MET A 281 12.07 10.59 -26.69
N HIS A 282 11.32 11.69 -26.78
CA HIS A 282 10.20 11.91 -25.86
C HIS A 282 9.09 10.87 -26.12
N ARG A 283 8.60 10.25 -25.06
CA ARG A 283 7.56 9.21 -25.11
C ARG A 283 6.24 9.71 -24.50
N GLN A 284 5.51 10.57 -25.23
CA GLN A 284 4.25 11.15 -24.75
C GLN A 284 3.19 10.09 -24.44
N GLU A 285 3.03 9.07 -25.28
CA GLU A 285 2.07 7.97 -25.07
C GLU A 285 2.35 7.20 -23.76
N THR A 286 3.62 6.97 -23.44
CA THR A 286 4.03 6.36 -22.16
C THR A 286 3.56 7.20 -20.97
N VAL A 287 3.72 8.53 -21.04
CA VAL A 287 3.29 9.45 -19.98
C VAL A 287 1.77 9.39 -19.78
N GLU A 288 0.99 9.32 -20.86
CA GLU A 288 -0.46 9.20 -20.80
C GLU A 288 -0.93 7.86 -20.23
N CYS A 289 -0.31 6.75 -20.64
CA CYS A 289 -0.57 5.43 -20.08
C CYS A 289 -0.23 5.40 -18.58
N LEU A 290 0.89 6.00 -18.18
CA LEU A 290 1.31 6.08 -16.79
C LEU A 290 0.34 6.89 -15.93
N LYS A 291 -0.21 7.99 -16.47
CA LYS A 291 -1.26 8.78 -15.81
C LYS A 291 -2.49 7.92 -15.51
N LYS A 292 -2.93 7.12 -16.48
CA LYS A 292 -4.07 6.18 -16.31
C LYS A 292 -3.73 5.11 -15.27
N PHE A 293 -2.52 4.55 -15.33
CA PHE A 293 -2.04 3.54 -14.38
C PHE A 293 -2.02 4.06 -12.94
N ASN A 294 -1.47 5.25 -12.72
CA ASN A 294 -1.41 5.90 -11.41
C ASN A 294 -2.80 6.16 -10.83
N ALA A 295 -3.71 6.71 -11.65
CA ALA A 295 -5.09 6.93 -11.24
C ALA A 295 -5.77 5.61 -10.82
N ARG A 296 -5.63 4.55 -11.63
CA ARG A 296 -6.19 3.21 -11.32
C ARG A 296 -5.65 2.65 -10.01
N ARG A 297 -4.33 2.74 -9.79
CA ARG A 297 -3.66 2.23 -8.60
C ARG A 297 -4.09 2.96 -7.32
N LYS A 298 -4.10 4.30 -7.34
CA LYS A 298 -4.51 5.11 -6.17
C LYS A 298 -5.98 4.95 -5.81
N LEU A 299 -6.82 4.64 -6.79
CA LEU A 299 -8.23 4.40 -6.54
C LEU A 299 -8.49 3.05 -5.83
N LYS A 300 -7.51 2.14 -5.68
CA LYS A 300 -7.68 0.77 -5.15
C LYS A 300 -8.86 0.03 -5.81
N VAL A 301 -9.03 0.15 -7.13
CA VAL A 301 -10.13 -0.54 -7.84
C VAL A 301 -9.56 -1.45 -8.93
N ARG A 302 -10.07 -2.69 -8.98
CA ARG A 302 -9.80 -3.66 -10.05
C ARG A 302 -10.33 -3.11 -11.39
N PRO A 303 -9.58 -3.13 -12.50
CA PRO A 303 -10.11 -2.71 -13.79
C PRO A 303 -11.25 -3.62 -14.28
N PHE A 304 -12.15 -3.06 -15.09
CA PHE A 304 -12.77 -3.76 -16.20
C PHE A 304 -12.55 -2.95 -17.49
N SER A 305 -12.39 -3.66 -18.60
CA SER A 305 -12.06 -3.11 -19.91
C SER A 305 -13.16 -2.21 -20.50
N PHE A 306 -12.73 -1.29 -21.36
CA PHE A 306 -13.47 -0.20 -21.98
C PHE A 306 -14.56 -0.70 -22.94
N SER A 307 -15.75 -1.08 -22.42
CA SER A 307 -17.03 -1.06 -23.17
C SER A 307 -18.21 -1.59 -22.34
N VAL A 308 -18.46 -1.13 -21.12
CA VAL A 308 -19.75 -1.36 -20.43
C VAL A 308 -20.15 -0.10 -19.67
N SER A 309 -21.29 0.46 -20.06
CA SER A 309 -21.91 1.72 -19.66
C SER A 309 -21.93 2.02 -18.16
N ILE A 310 -21.75 3.30 -17.80
CA ILE A 310 -22.10 4.11 -16.60
C ILE A 310 -22.68 3.38 -15.36
N TYR A 311 -23.54 2.39 -15.56
CA TYR A 311 -24.04 1.46 -14.55
C TYR A 311 -22.95 0.76 -13.73
N PHE A 312 -21.85 0.30 -14.35
CA PHE A 312 -20.85 -0.52 -13.66
C PHE A 312 -19.91 0.31 -12.78
N THR A 313 -19.59 1.56 -13.18
CA THR A 313 -18.81 2.51 -12.39
C THR A 313 -19.51 2.87 -11.07
N SER A 314 -20.83 3.08 -11.12
CA SER A 314 -21.61 3.41 -9.92
C SER A 314 -21.66 2.27 -8.91
N LEU A 315 -21.67 1.00 -9.35
CA LEU A 315 -21.62 -0.16 -8.44
C LEU A 315 -20.27 -0.25 -7.69
N GLN A 316 -19.16 -0.01 -8.39
CA GLN A 316 -17.83 -0.07 -7.80
C GLN A 316 -17.57 1.06 -6.79
N ASP A 317 -18.07 2.26 -7.09
CA ASP A 317 -18.00 3.40 -6.17
C ASP A 317 -18.68 3.06 -4.84
N ILE A 318 -19.86 2.41 -4.89
CA ILE A 318 -20.62 2.00 -3.70
C ILE A 318 -19.87 0.96 -2.86
N ILE A 319 -19.21 -0.02 -3.48
CA ILE A 319 -18.36 -0.98 -2.75
C ILE A 319 -17.26 -0.23 -2.01
N LYS A 320 -16.56 0.67 -2.71
CA LYS A 320 -15.42 1.41 -2.16
C LYS A 320 -15.82 2.30 -0.99
N VAL A 321 -16.89 3.08 -1.10
CA VAL A 321 -17.36 3.93 0.02
C VAL A 321 -17.85 3.07 1.19
N THR A 322 -18.37 1.87 0.93
CA THR A 322 -18.75 0.91 1.98
C THR A 322 -17.52 0.33 2.71
N GLU A 323 -16.44 0.01 1.98
CA GLU A 323 -15.17 -0.41 2.59
C GLU A 323 -14.55 0.71 3.43
N GLN A 324 -14.53 1.94 2.93
CA GLN A 324 -14.03 3.11 3.66
C GLN A 324 -14.82 3.37 4.95
N LEU A 325 -16.15 3.21 4.90
CA LEU A 325 -17.01 3.27 6.08
C LEU A 325 -16.61 2.23 7.13
N ILE A 326 -16.49 0.97 6.72
CA ILE A 326 -16.15 -0.14 7.62
C ILE A 326 -14.75 0.06 8.22
N GLU A 327 -13.81 0.59 7.44
CA GLU A 327 -12.47 0.97 7.91
C GLU A 327 -12.54 2.08 8.96
N ALA A 328 -13.34 3.13 8.75
CA ALA A 328 -13.54 4.20 9.73
C ALA A 328 -14.13 3.67 11.05
N ILE A 329 -15.13 2.79 10.98
CA ILE A 329 -15.73 2.13 12.16
C ILE A 329 -14.67 1.29 12.89
N SER A 330 -13.94 0.44 12.17
CA SER A 330 -12.95 -0.48 12.75
C SER A 330 -11.78 0.28 13.40
N ASN A 331 -11.45 1.46 12.87
CA ASN A 331 -10.39 2.31 13.41
C ASN A 331 -10.83 3.22 14.55
N GLY A 332 -12.14 3.35 14.81
CA GLY A 332 -12.67 4.34 15.74
C GLY A 332 -12.55 5.78 15.24
N ASP A 333 -12.50 5.98 13.91
CA ASP A 333 -12.36 7.29 13.27
C ASP A 333 -13.73 7.96 13.07
N PHE A 334 -14.21 8.63 14.12
CA PHE A 334 -15.52 9.29 14.13
C PHE A 334 -15.62 10.48 13.17
N GLU A 335 -14.49 11.16 12.91
CA GLU A 335 -14.45 12.30 11.99
C GLU A 335 -14.71 11.84 10.55
N SER A 336 -14.02 10.78 10.11
CA SER A 336 -14.27 10.17 8.80
C SER A 336 -15.68 9.60 8.71
N TYR A 337 -16.17 8.94 9.77
CA TYR A 337 -17.54 8.41 9.83
C TYR A 337 -18.58 9.51 9.62
N THR A 338 -18.43 10.64 10.31
CA THR A 338 -19.35 11.80 10.20
C THR A 338 -19.37 12.37 8.78
N LYS A 339 -18.24 12.41 8.07
CA LYS A 339 -18.17 12.90 6.68
C LYS A 339 -18.93 11.99 5.68
N MET A 340 -19.06 10.70 6.01
CA MET A 340 -19.72 9.69 5.17
C MET A 340 -21.20 9.48 5.52
N CYS A 341 -21.69 10.06 6.59
CA CYS A 341 -23.09 9.94 7.02
C CYS A 341 -23.82 11.26 6.86
N ASP A 342 -25.11 11.18 6.49
CA ASP A 342 -26.00 12.32 6.58
C ASP A 342 -26.17 12.73 8.05
N PRO A 343 -26.22 14.04 8.38
CA PRO A 343 -26.47 14.48 9.76
C PRO A 343 -27.77 13.96 10.37
N ALA A 344 -28.78 13.66 9.55
CA ALA A 344 -30.06 13.06 9.92
C ALA A 344 -30.15 11.58 9.53
N VAL A 345 -28.99 10.88 9.47
CA VAL A 345 -28.96 9.44 9.15
C VAL A 345 -29.87 8.67 10.10
N THR A 346 -30.68 7.77 9.55
CA THR A 346 -31.52 6.87 10.36
C THR A 346 -30.88 5.50 10.47
N ALA A 347 -31.01 4.85 11.62
CA ALA A 347 -30.48 3.51 11.83
C ALA A 347 -31.46 2.57 12.51
N PHE A 348 -31.46 1.31 12.05
CA PHE A 348 -32.09 0.19 12.73
C PHE A 348 -30.99 -0.82 13.06
N GLU A 349 -30.66 -0.98 14.34
CA GLU A 349 -29.58 -1.88 14.76
C GLU A 349 -29.93 -2.57 16.09
N PRO A 350 -29.32 -3.73 16.40
CA PRO A 350 -29.63 -4.50 17.61
C PRO A 350 -29.56 -3.66 18.89
N GLU A 351 -28.65 -2.70 18.92
CA GLU A 351 -28.41 -1.81 20.04
C GLU A 351 -29.51 -0.77 20.25
N ALA A 352 -30.31 -0.47 19.22
CA ALA A 352 -31.47 0.40 19.33
C ALA A 352 -32.70 -0.30 19.95
N LEU A 353 -32.58 -1.58 20.30
CA LEU A 353 -33.61 -2.38 20.97
C LEU A 353 -34.97 -2.33 20.25
N GLY A 354 -34.94 -2.39 18.92
CA GLY A 354 -36.12 -2.36 18.06
C GLY A 354 -36.65 -0.97 17.72
N ASN A 355 -35.99 0.11 18.16
CA ASN A 355 -36.34 1.48 17.81
C ASN A 355 -35.57 1.96 16.57
N LEU A 356 -36.17 2.88 15.82
CA LEU A 356 -35.45 3.64 14.79
C LEU A 356 -34.73 4.81 15.48
N VAL A 357 -33.42 4.92 15.29
CA VAL A 357 -32.63 6.05 15.80
C VAL A 357 -32.31 7.02 14.68
N GLU A 358 -32.20 8.30 15.01
CA GLU A 358 -31.88 9.37 14.06
C GLU A 358 -30.65 10.16 14.52
N GLY A 359 -29.83 10.54 13.55
CA GLY A 359 -28.63 11.34 13.74
C GLY A 359 -27.41 10.54 14.20
N LEU A 360 -26.35 11.28 14.50
CA LEU A 360 -25.03 10.73 14.78
C LEU A 360 -24.74 10.51 16.27
N ASP A 361 -25.55 11.09 17.15
CA ASP A 361 -25.29 11.07 18.60
C ASP A 361 -25.38 9.67 19.20
N PHE A 362 -26.29 8.84 18.69
CA PHE A 362 -26.37 7.43 19.08
C PHE A 362 -25.06 6.70 18.77
N HIS A 363 -24.51 6.91 17.58
CA HIS A 363 -23.28 6.25 17.15
C HIS A 363 -22.04 6.81 17.85
N ARG A 364 -22.01 8.11 18.15
CA ARG A 364 -20.90 8.79 18.85
C ARG A 364 -20.53 8.05 20.14
N PHE A 365 -21.53 7.57 20.87
CA PHE A 365 -21.31 6.78 22.09
C PHE A 365 -20.39 5.57 21.86
N TYR A 366 -20.54 4.84 20.75
CA TYR A 366 -19.70 3.66 20.46
C TYR A 366 -18.26 4.03 20.12
N PHE A 367 -18.07 5.10 19.35
CA PHE A 367 -16.75 5.60 19.00
C PHE A 367 -16.01 6.10 20.24
N GLU A 368 -16.69 6.79 21.14
CA GLU A 368 -16.08 7.34 22.36
C GLU A 368 -15.83 6.27 23.44
N ASN A 369 -16.72 5.27 23.58
CA ASN A 369 -16.71 4.38 24.74
C ASN A 369 -16.42 2.90 24.44
N LEU A 370 -16.78 2.39 23.26
CA LEU A 370 -16.68 0.95 22.94
C LEU A 370 -15.48 0.61 22.06
N TRP A 371 -15.23 1.40 21.01
CA TRP A 371 -14.22 1.11 20.00
C TRP A 371 -12.90 1.83 20.26
N SER A 372 -12.91 3.04 20.83
CA SER A 372 -11.69 3.76 21.26
C SER A 372 -10.84 2.97 22.27
N LYS A 373 -11.49 2.10 23.08
CA LYS A 373 -10.85 1.34 24.17
C LYS A 373 -10.46 -0.09 23.79
N ASN A 374 -10.90 -0.62 22.64
CA ASN A 374 -10.61 -1.99 22.28
C ASN A 374 -9.24 -2.09 21.60
N SER A 375 -8.23 -2.57 22.33
CA SER A 375 -6.87 -2.70 21.83
C SER A 375 -6.67 -3.93 20.94
N LYS A 376 -7.57 -4.92 20.97
CA LYS A 376 -7.32 -6.19 20.28
C LYS A 376 -7.62 -6.09 18.77
N PRO A 377 -6.80 -6.69 17.90
CA PRO A 377 -7.02 -6.66 16.46
C PRO A 377 -8.35 -7.34 16.10
N VAL A 378 -9.11 -6.66 15.25
CA VAL A 378 -10.37 -7.15 14.67
C VAL A 378 -10.17 -7.27 13.17
N HIS A 379 -10.51 -8.43 12.60
CA HIS A 379 -10.47 -8.65 11.17
C HIS A 379 -11.90 -8.78 10.63
N THR A 380 -12.22 -7.96 9.63
CA THR A 380 -13.57 -7.90 9.05
C THR A 380 -13.54 -8.46 7.63
N THR A 381 -14.52 -9.30 7.30
CA THR A 381 -14.72 -9.86 5.96
C THR A 381 -16.14 -9.56 5.50
N ILE A 382 -16.28 -9.02 4.29
CA ILE A 382 -17.58 -8.80 3.65
C ILE A 382 -17.84 -9.97 2.71
N LEU A 383 -19.00 -10.61 2.86
CA LEU A 383 -19.44 -11.73 2.04
C LEU A 383 -20.69 -11.33 1.24
N ASN A 384 -20.73 -11.78 -0.02
CA ASN A 384 -21.86 -11.66 -0.93
C ASN A 384 -22.52 -10.28 -0.95
N PRO A 385 -21.76 -9.19 -1.24
CA PRO A 385 -22.38 -7.88 -1.37
C PRO A 385 -23.32 -7.84 -2.58
N HIS A 386 -24.55 -7.43 -2.34
CA HIS A 386 -25.59 -7.19 -3.35
C HIS A 386 -25.93 -5.72 -3.37
N ILE A 387 -25.86 -5.11 -4.56
CA ILE A 387 -26.07 -3.66 -4.73
C ILE A 387 -27.25 -3.43 -5.67
N HIS A 388 -28.13 -2.52 -5.27
CA HIS A 388 -29.23 -2.00 -6.05
C HIS A 388 -29.01 -0.50 -6.30
N LEU A 389 -28.80 -0.11 -7.55
CA LEU A 389 -28.78 1.29 -7.94
C LEU A 389 -30.21 1.80 -8.11
N VAL A 390 -30.50 2.98 -7.59
CA VAL A 390 -31.81 3.64 -7.68
C VAL A 390 -31.58 5.02 -8.32
N GLY A 391 -31.58 5.06 -9.65
CA GLY A 391 -31.19 6.24 -10.40
C GLY A 391 -29.69 6.54 -10.31
N GLU A 392 -29.30 7.78 -10.59
CA GLU A 392 -27.89 8.19 -10.62
C GLU A 392 -27.35 8.63 -9.25
N GLU A 393 -28.24 8.99 -8.33
CA GLU A 393 -27.88 9.63 -7.06
C GLU A 393 -28.19 8.77 -5.85
N ALA A 394 -28.85 7.61 -5.98
CA ALA A 394 -29.12 6.73 -4.85
C ALA A 394 -28.70 5.29 -5.13
N ALA A 395 -28.26 4.61 -4.08
CA ALA A 395 -27.91 3.20 -4.13
C ALA A 395 -28.16 2.53 -2.78
N CYS A 396 -28.43 1.24 -2.80
CA CYS A 396 -28.56 0.41 -1.62
C CYS A 396 -27.60 -0.77 -1.75
N ILE A 397 -26.86 -1.08 -0.70
CA ILE A 397 -25.98 -2.26 -0.63
C ILE A 397 -26.37 -3.11 0.58
N ALA A 398 -26.59 -4.39 0.35
CA ALA A 398 -26.82 -5.41 1.37
C ALA A 398 -25.68 -6.43 1.36
N TYR A 399 -25.15 -6.80 2.52
CA TYR A 399 -24.02 -7.73 2.63
C TYR A 399 -24.02 -8.44 3.98
N ILE A 400 -23.25 -9.54 4.05
CA ILE A 400 -22.97 -10.22 5.31
C ILE A 400 -21.58 -9.77 5.78
N ARG A 401 -21.49 -9.23 6.98
CA ARG A 401 -20.23 -8.86 7.62
C ARG A 401 -19.84 -9.92 8.64
N VAL A 402 -18.71 -10.56 8.41
CA VAL A 402 -18.09 -11.50 9.35
C VAL A 402 -16.96 -10.77 10.08
N THR A 403 -17.03 -10.75 11.41
CA THR A 403 -16.06 -10.06 12.27
C THR A 403 -15.35 -11.09 13.14
N GLN A 404 -14.04 -11.22 12.95
CA GLN A 404 -13.18 -12.07 13.75
C GLN A 404 -12.44 -11.21 14.78
N TYR A 405 -12.54 -11.56 16.05
CA TYR A 405 -11.95 -10.78 17.15
C TYR A 405 -11.48 -11.68 18.28
N ILE A 406 -10.71 -11.13 19.21
CA ILE A 406 -10.29 -11.82 20.43
C ILE A 406 -11.17 -11.33 21.58
N ASP A 407 -11.85 -12.25 22.28
CA ASP A 407 -12.70 -11.90 23.43
C ASP A 407 -11.87 -11.51 24.67
N ASN A 408 -12.54 -11.12 25.77
CA ASN A 408 -11.88 -10.70 27.02
C ASN A 408 -10.96 -11.79 27.58
N ASN A 409 -11.30 -13.06 27.37
CA ASN A 409 -10.53 -14.22 27.82
C ASN A 409 -9.35 -14.56 26.88
N GLY A 410 -9.13 -13.77 25.83
CA GLY A 410 -8.06 -14.04 24.86
C GLY A 410 -8.43 -15.11 23.83
N THR A 411 -9.69 -15.55 23.77
CA THR A 411 -10.13 -16.59 22.85
C THR A 411 -10.59 -15.97 21.52
N PRO A 412 -10.18 -16.50 20.36
CA PRO A 412 -10.69 -16.04 19.08
C PRO A 412 -12.16 -16.39 18.92
N ARG A 413 -12.96 -15.40 18.53
CA ARG A 413 -14.40 -15.49 18.25
C ARG A 413 -14.69 -14.99 16.85
N THR A 414 -15.83 -15.40 16.32
CA THR A 414 -16.36 -14.92 15.04
C THR A 414 -17.82 -14.54 15.25
N ALA A 415 -18.18 -13.33 14.82
CA ALA A 415 -19.55 -12.84 14.80
C ALA A 415 -19.97 -12.55 13.36
N GLN A 416 -21.26 -12.71 13.09
CA GLN A 416 -21.88 -12.40 11.81
C GLN A 416 -22.95 -11.34 12.02
N SER A 417 -23.03 -10.38 11.10
CA SER A 417 -24.14 -9.44 11.00
C SER A 417 -24.55 -9.23 9.54
N GLU A 418 -25.84 -9.21 9.28
CA GLU A 418 -26.38 -8.81 7.98
C GLU A 418 -26.59 -7.29 7.98
N GLU A 419 -26.02 -6.59 7.02
CA GLU A 419 -26.07 -5.12 6.97
C GLU A 419 -26.62 -4.63 5.64
N THR A 420 -27.50 -3.64 5.73
CA THR A 420 -27.98 -2.85 4.60
C THR A 420 -27.56 -1.40 4.80
N ARG A 421 -26.98 -0.78 3.77
CA ARG A 421 -26.62 0.64 3.75
C ARG A 421 -27.29 1.31 2.56
N VAL A 422 -27.98 2.41 2.81
CA VAL A 422 -28.61 3.24 1.79
C VAL A 422 -27.78 4.50 1.60
N TRP A 423 -27.22 4.63 0.42
CA TRP A 423 -26.36 5.72 -0.02
C TRP A 423 -27.15 6.71 -0.88
N HIS A 424 -26.88 7.98 -0.66
CA HIS A 424 -27.39 9.08 -1.45
C HIS A 424 -26.25 10.05 -1.79
N ARG A 425 -26.15 10.46 -3.04
CA ARG A 425 -25.10 11.33 -3.56
C ARG A 425 -25.60 12.76 -3.50
N ARG A 426 -25.01 13.58 -2.64
CA ARG A 426 -25.28 15.02 -2.52
C ARG A 426 -23.99 15.79 -2.78
N ASP A 427 -24.07 16.81 -3.64
CA ASP A 427 -22.91 17.63 -4.03
C ASP A 427 -21.69 16.80 -4.50
N GLY A 428 -21.97 15.73 -5.25
CA GLY A 428 -20.96 14.81 -5.78
C GLY A 428 -20.34 13.86 -4.74
N LYS A 429 -20.86 13.81 -3.51
CA LYS A 429 -20.37 12.92 -2.44
C LYS A 429 -21.44 11.94 -1.99
N TRP A 430 -21.06 10.67 -1.85
CA TRP A 430 -21.92 9.64 -1.28
C TRP A 430 -22.02 9.78 0.23
N GLN A 431 -23.25 9.84 0.74
CA GLN A 431 -23.58 9.87 2.15
C GLN A 431 -24.59 8.79 2.50
N ILE A 432 -24.44 8.19 3.67
CA ILE A 432 -25.41 7.21 4.18
C ILE A 432 -26.59 7.96 4.77
N VAL A 433 -27.78 7.67 4.25
CA VAL A 433 -29.04 8.25 4.74
C VAL A 433 -29.83 7.27 5.61
N HIS A 434 -29.62 5.97 5.40
CA HIS A 434 -30.21 4.91 6.22
C HIS A 434 -29.26 3.73 6.36
N PHE A 435 -29.31 3.09 7.52
CA PHE A 435 -28.59 1.85 7.79
C PHE A 435 -29.46 0.88 8.57
N HIS A 436 -29.35 -0.40 8.24
CA HIS A 436 -29.96 -1.48 8.98
C HIS A 436 -28.91 -2.55 9.26
N ARG A 437 -28.78 -2.99 10.52
CA ARG A 437 -28.04 -4.19 10.92
C ARG A 437 -28.96 -5.20 11.59
N SER A 438 -28.83 -6.45 11.18
CA SER A 438 -29.41 -7.63 11.81
C SER A 438 -28.29 -8.56 12.31
N GLY A 439 -28.65 -9.49 13.19
CA GLY A 439 -27.72 -10.42 13.83
C GLY A 439 -27.25 -9.96 15.22
N SER A 440 -26.22 -10.61 15.76
CA SER A 440 -25.70 -10.28 17.09
C SER A 440 -25.16 -8.85 17.11
N ALA A 441 -25.48 -8.09 18.15
CA ALA A 441 -24.84 -6.81 18.41
C ALA A 441 -23.32 -6.98 18.32
N SER A 442 -22.66 -6.09 17.58
CA SER A 442 -21.24 -6.27 17.23
C SER A 442 -20.31 -6.33 18.44
N THR A 443 -20.82 -5.98 19.63
CA THR A 443 -20.03 -5.86 20.85
C THR A 443 -20.81 -5.94 22.18
N LEU A 444 -22.11 -6.28 22.21
CA LEU A 444 -22.91 -6.12 23.44
C LEU A 444 -23.01 -7.31 24.39
N ASN A 445 -22.43 -8.45 24.04
CA ASN A 445 -22.13 -9.49 25.04
C ASN A 445 -20.62 -9.54 25.25
N LYS A 446 -20.11 -8.53 25.96
CA LYS A 446 -18.72 -8.44 26.46
C LYS A 446 -18.57 -9.19 27.78
#